data_AF-A0A932X088-F1
#
_entry.id   AF-A0A932X088-F1
#
_cell.length_a   1.000
_cell.length_b   1.000
_cell.length_c   1.000
_cell.angle_alpha   90.00
_cell.angle_beta   90.00
_cell.angle_gamma   90.00
#
_symmetry.space_group_name_H-M   'P 1'
#
loop_
_entity.id
_entity.type
_entity.pdbx_description
1 polymer ?
#
loop_
_entity_poly.entity_id
_entity_poly.type
_entity_poly.pdbx_seq_one_letter_code
_entity_poly.pdbx_strand_id
1 'polypeptide(L)'
;MDDFRKKGLGVAVITYDTVPIVADFAARQKITFPILADAQSKTIREFGVLNTAVPAGHLWEGVPYPGTFIVDAAGVVKSKYFEDHYQDRYAAPTILLREFGSAAGTRETTVNAKYLQMKYYASADLARPDLRFTLVADFVLPPKMHVYTPEVKDYIPIEFRLEGSPNFTAKTVEYPKGDLLFLPAINEIVPVYQNKFRITQDVVLASSSVLQPILNGDQTLKIRGQLRYQACDDKICYLPETIPMEWTLQLEPLNRERVPEAIQHKAASAPAAPGGR
;
A
#
# COMPACT_ATOMS: atom_id res chain seq x y z
N MET A 1 10.44 -0.86 10.95
CA MET A 1 11.56 0.11 10.91
C MET A 1 12.87 -0.56 10.58
N ASP A 2 13.21 -1.66 11.26
CA ASP A 2 14.48 -2.36 11.01
C ASP A 2 14.64 -2.85 9.58
N ASP A 3 13.55 -3.19 8.89
CA ASP A 3 13.64 -3.62 7.50
C ASP A 3 14.01 -2.49 6.53
N PHE A 4 13.61 -1.24 6.82
CA PHE A 4 14.14 -0.08 6.09
C PHE A 4 15.64 0.10 6.36
N ARG A 5 16.07 -0.01 7.63
CA ARG A 5 17.47 0.12 8.02
C ARG A 5 18.36 -0.95 7.38
N LYS A 6 17.90 -2.20 7.30
CA LYS A 6 18.59 -3.30 6.60
C LYS A 6 18.79 -3.02 5.11
N LYS A 7 17.93 -2.19 4.51
CA LYS A 7 18.06 -1.73 3.12
C LYS A 7 18.88 -0.44 2.99
N GLY A 8 19.53 0.01 4.07
CA GLY A 8 20.35 1.22 4.10
C GLY A 8 19.55 2.52 4.21
N LEU A 9 18.24 2.46 4.52
CA LEU A 9 17.39 3.65 4.63
C LEU A 9 17.25 4.11 6.08
N GLY A 10 17.43 5.42 6.29
CA GLY A 10 16.91 6.13 7.46
C GLY A 10 15.43 6.48 7.26
N VAL A 11 14.64 6.47 8.33
CA VAL A 11 13.23 6.88 8.29
C VAL A 11 13.05 8.11 9.18
N ALA A 12 12.44 9.14 8.63
CA ALA A 12 12.03 10.33 9.36
C ALA A 12 10.65 10.79 8.86
N VAL A 13 9.90 11.46 9.74
CA VAL A 13 8.65 12.14 9.39
C VAL A 13 8.85 13.64 9.51
N ILE A 14 8.28 14.42 8.61
CA ILE A 14 8.21 15.88 8.70
C ILE A 14 6.74 16.27 8.85
N THR A 15 6.43 17.17 9.78
CA THR A 15 5.08 17.69 10.00
C THR A 15 5.12 19.20 10.23
N TYR A 16 4.02 19.89 9.91
CA TYR A 16 3.81 21.30 10.22
C TYR A 16 3.65 21.58 11.73
N ASP A 17 3.58 20.53 12.55
CA ASP A 17 3.44 20.67 13.99
C ASP A 17 4.68 21.27 14.65
N THR A 18 4.46 21.99 15.76
CA THR A 18 5.54 22.57 16.57
C THR A 18 6.31 21.49 17.34
N VAL A 19 7.53 21.82 17.79
CA VAL A 19 8.36 20.89 18.59
C VAL A 19 7.62 20.33 19.82
N PRO A 20 6.88 21.13 20.63
CA PRO A 20 6.11 20.59 21.76
C PRO A 20 5.03 19.58 21.34
N ILE A 21 4.31 19.83 20.24
CA ILE A 21 3.29 18.91 19.71
C ILE A 21 3.93 17.59 19.28
N VAL A 22 5.03 17.67 18.52
CA VAL A 22 5.76 16.51 18.03
C VAL A 22 6.32 15.69 19.20
N ALA A 23 6.89 16.34 20.21
CA ALA A 23 7.45 15.68 21.38
C ALA A 23 6.38 14.93 22.20
N ASP A 24 5.23 15.57 22.46
CA ASP A 24 4.09 14.94 23.14
C ASP A 24 3.60 13.70 22.38
N PHE A 25 3.36 13.86 21.07
CA PHE A 25 2.88 12.77 20.22
C PHE A 25 3.87 11.60 20.17
N ALA A 26 5.16 11.90 19.99
CA ALA A 26 6.21 10.89 19.95
C ALA A 26 6.30 10.10 21.27
N ALA A 27 6.20 10.79 22.42
CA ALA A 27 6.20 10.15 23.72
C ALA A 27 4.98 9.25 23.94
N ARG A 28 3.76 9.75 23.65
CA ARG A 28 2.52 8.99 23.80
C ARG A 28 2.48 7.75 22.90
N GLN A 29 2.92 7.89 21.66
CA GLN A 29 2.91 6.80 20.68
C GLN A 29 4.19 5.94 20.71
N LYS A 30 5.13 6.23 21.62
CA LYS A 30 6.41 5.53 21.77
C LYS A 30 7.19 5.45 20.46
N ILE A 31 7.20 6.54 19.70
CA ILE A 31 7.88 6.60 18.40
C ILE A 31 9.39 6.67 18.61
N THR A 32 10.12 5.78 17.93
CA THR A 32 11.57 5.61 18.09
C THR A 32 12.39 6.07 16.88
N PHE A 33 11.73 6.67 15.88
CA PHE A 33 12.39 7.27 14.72
C PHE A 33 12.18 8.80 14.72
N PRO A 34 13.07 9.58 14.08
CA PRO A 34 12.96 11.03 14.05
C PRO A 34 11.63 11.54 13.51
N ILE A 35 11.01 12.48 14.24
CA ILE A 35 9.92 13.31 13.75
C ILE A 35 10.42 14.76 13.80
N LEU A 36 10.41 15.43 12.66
CA LEU A 36 10.93 16.77 12.45
C LEU A 36 9.77 17.75 12.41
N ALA A 37 9.86 18.78 13.26
CA ALA A 37 8.92 19.89 13.30
C ALA A 37 9.29 20.94 12.24
N ASP A 38 8.37 21.21 11.33
CA ASP A 38 8.43 22.29 10.33
C ASP A 38 7.30 23.28 10.59
N ALA A 39 7.35 23.95 11.74
CA ALA A 39 6.25 24.77 12.27
C ALA A 39 5.77 25.91 11.36
N GLN A 40 6.59 26.31 10.37
CA GLN A 40 6.25 27.34 9.37
C GLN A 40 5.96 26.74 7.99
N SER A 41 5.94 25.41 7.89
CA SER A 41 5.81 24.64 6.65
C SER A 41 6.80 25.07 5.58
N LYS A 42 8.02 25.48 5.94
CA LYS A 42 9.03 25.96 4.98
C LYS A 42 9.51 24.82 4.10
N THR A 43 9.94 23.73 4.72
CA THR A 43 10.36 22.51 4.01
C THR A 43 9.18 21.92 3.24
N ILE A 44 7.99 21.86 3.85
CA ILE A 44 6.77 21.39 3.19
C ILE A 44 6.45 22.18 1.91
N ARG A 45 6.61 23.51 1.93
CA ARG A 45 6.44 24.39 0.77
C ARG A 45 7.52 24.19 -0.28
N GLU A 46 8.79 24.06 0.13
CA GLU A 46 9.92 23.83 -0.79
C GLU A 46 9.80 22.50 -1.52
N PHE A 47 9.29 21.45 -0.86
CA PHE A 47 8.98 20.17 -1.50
C PHE A 47 7.75 20.23 -2.41
N GLY A 48 7.01 21.34 -2.43
CA GLY A 48 5.81 21.52 -3.24
C GLY A 48 4.63 20.66 -2.81
N VAL A 49 4.59 20.24 -1.53
CA VAL A 49 3.55 19.31 -1.01
C VAL A 49 2.60 19.96 -0.03
N LEU A 50 2.61 21.30 0.10
CA LEU A 50 1.63 22.01 0.92
C LEU A 50 0.19 21.73 0.41
N ASN A 51 -0.73 21.43 1.32
CA ASN A 51 -2.15 21.32 0.98
C ASN A 51 -2.77 22.70 0.79
N THR A 52 -2.93 23.11 -0.46
CA THR A 52 -3.49 24.41 -0.84
C THR A 52 -5.01 24.49 -0.72
N ALA A 53 -5.70 23.38 -0.41
CA ALA A 53 -7.14 23.38 -0.14
C ALA A 53 -7.48 23.94 1.25
N VAL A 54 -6.50 24.08 2.14
CA VAL A 54 -6.71 24.66 3.47
C VAL A 54 -6.63 26.19 3.40
N PRO A 55 -7.67 26.92 3.82
CA PRO A 55 -7.65 28.39 3.82
C PRO A 55 -6.60 28.96 4.78
N ALA A 56 -6.08 30.14 4.43
CA ALA A 56 -5.21 30.92 5.32
C ALA A 56 -5.94 31.26 6.63
N GLY A 57 -5.22 31.20 7.75
CA GLY A 57 -5.73 31.41 9.11
C GLY A 57 -6.48 30.21 9.71
N HIS A 58 -6.72 29.14 8.94
CA HIS A 58 -7.35 27.92 9.45
C HIS A 58 -6.41 27.15 10.39
N LEU A 59 -6.98 26.39 11.33
CA LEU A 59 -6.23 25.56 12.30
C LEU A 59 -5.32 24.49 11.68
N TRP A 60 -5.51 24.18 10.40
CA TRP A 60 -4.72 23.20 9.64
C TRP A 60 -3.86 23.87 8.57
N GLU A 61 -3.75 25.19 8.59
CA GLU A 61 -2.86 25.90 7.69
C GLU A 61 -1.43 25.36 7.86
N GLY A 62 -0.80 24.98 6.74
CA GLY A 62 0.53 24.39 6.75
C GLY A 62 0.57 22.87 6.60
N VAL A 63 -0.57 22.18 6.75
CA VAL A 63 -0.63 20.72 6.57
C VAL A 63 -0.22 20.33 5.13
N PRO A 64 0.61 19.29 4.93
CA PRO A 64 0.94 18.81 3.60
C PRO A 64 -0.15 17.89 3.04
N TYR A 65 -0.22 17.74 1.71
CA TYR A 65 -0.76 16.53 1.13
C TYR A 65 0.10 15.35 1.60
N PRO A 66 -0.51 14.26 2.12
CA PRO A 66 0.29 13.16 2.63
C PRO A 66 1.07 12.50 1.51
N GLY A 67 2.27 12.05 1.84
CA GLY A 67 3.05 11.22 0.96
C GLY A 67 4.37 10.83 1.56
N THR A 68 5.11 10.02 0.82
CA THR A 68 6.45 9.57 1.20
C THR A 68 7.40 9.78 0.04
N PHE A 69 8.58 10.29 0.37
CA PHE A 69 9.71 10.40 -0.55
C PHE A 69 10.77 9.38 -0.16
N ILE A 70 11.41 8.77 -1.16
CA ILE A 70 12.72 8.13 -0.98
C ILE A 70 13.75 9.09 -1.57
N VAL A 71 14.72 9.47 -0.74
CA VAL A 71 15.74 10.47 -1.08
C VAL A 71 17.11 9.84 -0.88
N ASP A 72 18.03 10.06 -1.81
CA ASP A 72 19.41 9.59 -1.69
C ASP A 72 20.26 10.49 -0.77
N ALA A 73 21.52 10.10 -0.54
CA ALA A 73 22.43 10.83 0.34
C ALA A 73 22.80 12.25 -0.19
N ALA A 74 22.57 12.52 -1.47
CA ALA A 74 22.78 13.84 -2.08
C ALA A 74 21.53 14.73 -2.01
N GLY A 75 20.43 14.24 -1.41
CA GLY A 75 19.17 14.97 -1.33
C GLY A 75 18.30 14.85 -2.58
N VAL A 76 18.60 13.92 -3.50
CA VAL A 76 17.82 13.73 -4.73
C VAL A 76 16.67 12.75 -4.49
N VAL A 77 15.46 13.16 -4.85
CA VAL A 77 14.27 12.29 -4.78
C VAL A 77 14.38 11.19 -5.82
N LYS A 78 14.41 9.93 -5.37
CA LYS A 78 14.46 8.72 -6.21
C LYS A 78 13.07 8.19 -6.52
N SER A 79 12.18 8.24 -5.53
CA SER A 79 10.81 7.72 -5.65
C SER A 79 9.83 8.59 -4.86
N LYS A 80 8.57 8.61 -5.31
CA LYS A 80 7.47 9.37 -4.72
C LYS A 80 6.27 8.45 -4.54
N TYR A 81 5.66 8.49 -3.36
CA TYR A 81 4.46 7.74 -3.01
C TYR A 81 3.40 8.73 -2.51
N PHE A 82 2.57 9.20 -3.44
CA PHE A 82 1.51 10.20 -3.22
C PHE A 82 0.21 9.69 -3.84
N GLU A 83 -0.91 10.13 -3.30
CA GLU A 83 -2.25 9.79 -3.78
C GLU A 83 -3.06 11.08 -4.01
N ASP A 84 -4.00 11.01 -4.95
CA ASP A 84 -4.87 12.15 -5.29
C ASP A 84 -5.84 12.49 -4.14
N HIS A 85 -6.23 11.49 -3.34
CA HIS A 85 -7.03 11.67 -2.13
C HIS A 85 -6.13 11.75 -0.90
N TYR A 86 -6.24 12.84 -0.13
CA TYR A 86 -5.43 13.08 1.07
C TYR A 86 -5.63 12.04 2.21
N GLN A 87 -6.57 11.12 2.07
CA GLN A 87 -6.84 10.09 3.07
C GLN A 87 -6.09 8.80 2.75
N ASP A 88 -5.79 8.53 1.48
CA ASP A 88 -5.13 7.32 1.04
C ASP A 88 -3.65 7.36 1.45
N ARG A 89 -3.23 6.39 2.26
CA ARG A 89 -1.84 6.30 2.72
C ARG A 89 -1.25 4.95 2.38
N TYR A 90 -0.13 4.94 1.65
CA TYR A 90 0.65 3.72 1.48
C TYR A 90 1.11 3.17 2.82
N ALA A 91 0.83 1.88 3.04
CA ALA A 91 1.46 1.13 4.11
C ALA A 91 2.97 1.13 3.91
N ALA A 92 3.73 1.36 4.98
CA ALA A 92 5.19 1.37 4.90
C ALA A 92 5.78 0.07 4.30
N PRO A 93 5.25 -1.14 4.58
CA PRO A 93 5.76 -2.34 3.93
C PRO A 93 5.39 -2.46 2.44
N THR A 94 4.35 -1.77 1.94
CA THR A 94 4.12 -1.63 0.48
C THR A 94 5.26 -0.86 -0.18
N ILE A 95 5.76 0.20 0.47
CA ILE A 95 6.91 0.96 -0.05
C ILE A 95 8.15 0.06 -0.11
N LEU A 96 8.44 -0.72 0.95
CA LEU A 96 9.53 -1.70 0.93
C LEU A 96 9.37 -2.74 -0.18
N LEU A 97 8.15 -3.25 -0.38
CA LEU A 97 7.85 -4.20 -1.43
C LEU A 97 8.17 -3.64 -2.82
N ARG A 98 7.79 -2.40 -3.09
CA ARG A 98 8.00 -1.75 -4.40
C ARG A 98 9.45 -1.36 -4.65
N GLU A 99 10.14 -0.83 -3.63
CA GLU A 99 11.54 -0.44 -3.77
C GLU A 99 12.49 -1.65 -3.84
N PHE A 100 12.18 -2.74 -3.13
CA PHE A 100 13.16 -3.81 -2.89
C PHE A 100 12.65 -5.22 -3.20
N GLY A 101 11.42 -5.37 -3.68
CA GLY A 101 10.84 -6.66 -4.03
C GLY A 101 10.45 -7.54 -2.82
N SER A 102 10.46 -7.01 -1.60
CA SER A 102 10.09 -7.76 -0.40
C SER A 102 9.35 -6.88 0.61
N ALA A 103 8.14 -7.28 1.00
CA ALA A 103 7.52 -6.77 2.23
C ALA A 103 8.07 -7.56 3.42
N ALA A 104 8.32 -6.90 4.54
CA ALA A 104 8.79 -7.56 5.74
C ALA A 104 7.65 -7.79 6.75
N GLY A 105 7.72 -8.91 7.47
CA GLY A 105 6.96 -9.13 8.71
C GLY A 105 5.47 -9.38 8.53
N THR A 106 5.03 -9.91 7.39
CA THR A 106 3.62 -10.16 7.09
C THR A 106 3.31 -11.65 7.15
N ARG A 107 2.08 -12.02 7.55
CA ARG A 107 1.66 -13.42 7.57
C ARG A 107 1.54 -13.98 6.15
N GLU A 108 2.36 -14.99 5.86
CA GLU A 108 2.37 -15.67 4.56
C GLU A 108 1.57 -16.97 4.61
N THR A 109 0.80 -17.23 3.55
CA THR A 109 0.13 -18.51 3.32
C THR A 109 0.75 -19.19 2.11
N THR A 110 1.15 -20.46 2.26
CA THR A 110 1.69 -21.27 1.16
C THR A 110 0.66 -22.28 0.71
N VAL A 111 0.47 -22.40 -0.61
CA VAL A 111 -0.38 -23.37 -1.27
C VAL A 111 0.46 -24.16 -2.27
N ASN A 112 0.49 -25.48 -2.11
CA ASN A 112 1.09 -26.39 -3.10
C ASN A 112 -0.05 -26.97 -3.95
N ALA A 113 -0.34 -26.33 -5.08
CA ALA A 113 -1.36 -26.77 -6.03
C ALA A 113 -0.75 -27.62 -7.15
N LYS A 114 -1.57 -28.15 -8.06
CA LYS A 114 -1.01 -28.96 -9.14
C LYS A 114 -0.22 -28.08 -10.10
N TYR A 115 1.05 -28.45 -10.29
CA TYR A 115 1.99 -27.78 -11.19
C TYR A 115 2.23 -26.29 -10.89
N LEU A 116 1.89 -25.84 -9.69
CA LEU A 116 2.02 -24.45 -9.25
C LEU A 116 2.18 -24.42 -7.73
N GLN A 117 3.31 -23.92 -7.26
CA GLN A 117 3.44 -23.50 -5.86
C GLN A 117 3.15 -22.00 -5.78
N MET A 118 2.27 -21.62 -4.87
CA MET A 118 1.92 -20.23 -4.61
C MET A 118 2.20 -19.88 -3.15
N LYS A 119 2.70 -18.67 -2.94
CA LYS A 119 2.77 -18.03 -1.63
C LYS A 119 2.08 -16.69 -1.70
N TYR A 120 1.16 -16.41 -0.79
CA TYR A 120 0.43 -15.14 -0.80
C TYR A 120 0.35 -14.51 0.58
N TYR A 121 0.31 -13.18 0.60
CA TYR A 121 0.30 -12.36 1.82
C TYR A 121 -0.25 -10.96 1.53
N ALA A 122 -0.50 -10.18 2.58
CA ALA A 122 -0.79 -8.75 2.48
C ALA A 122 0.41 -7.97 3.00
N SER A 123 0.72 -6.80 2.45
CA SER A 123 1.81 -5.94 2.95
C SER A 123 1.48 -5.28 4.30
N ALA A 124 0.31 -5.54 4.87
CA ALA A 124 -0.09 -5.09 6.19
C ALA A 124 -0.88 -6.20 6.87
N ASP A 125 -0.52 -6.56 8.10
CA ASP A 125 -1.33 -7.45 8.96
C ASP A 125 -2.23 -6.63 9.91
N LEU A 126 -1.78 -5.43 10.24
CA LEU A 126 -2.50 -4.43 11.03
C LEU A 126 -2.82 -3.25 10.11
N ALA A 127 -4.09 -2.92 10.01
CA ALA A 127 -4.59 -1.90 9.11
C ALA A 127 -5.50 -0.91 9.82
N ARG A 128 -5.62 0.28 9.24
CA ARG A 128 -6.47 1.36 9.74
C ARG A 128 -7.35 1.86 8.60
N PRO A 129 -8.45 2.55 8.88
CA PRO A 129 -9.25 3.19 7.84
C PRO A 129 -8.38 3.99 6.87
N ASP A 130 -8.76 3.96 5.59
CA ASP A 130 -8.10 4.69 4.49
C ASP A 130 -6.65 4.23 4.18
N LEU A 131 -6.19 3.13 4.80
CA LEU A 131 -4.89 2.53 4.48
C LEU A 131 -4.92 1.88 3.09
N ARG A 132 -3.95 2.25 2.25
CA ARG A 132 -3.62 1.58 0.99
C ARG A 132 -2.49 0.59 1.22
N PHE A 133 -2.74 -0.69 0.96
CA PHE A 133 -1.75 -1.77 1.09
C PHE A 133 -1.84 -2.68 -0.13
N THR A 134 -0.91 -3.63 -0.23
CA THR A 134 -0.75 -4.47 -1.42
C THR A 134 -0.95 -5.93 -1.04
N LEU A 135 -1.84 -6.61 -1.74
CA LEU A 135 -1.91 -8.06 -1.74
C LEU A 135 -0.88 -8.59 -2.72
N VAL A 136 -0.14 -9.62 -2.31
CA VAL A 136 0.93 -10.22 -3.09
C VAL A 136 0.65 -11.71 -3.26
N ALA A 137 0.84 -12.20 -4.48
CA ALA A 137 0.91 -13.62 -4.79
C ALA A 137 2.20 -13.92 -5.56
N ASP A 138 3.11 -14.66 -4.93
CA ASP A 138 4.35 -15.19 -5.48
C ASP A 138 4.12 -16.59 -6.01
N PHE A 139 4.61 -16.87 -7.20
CA PHE A 139 4.42 -18.15 -7.87
C PHE A 139 5.75 -18.80 -8.22
N VAL A 140 5.77 -20.13 -8.13
CA VAL A 140 6.86 -20.98 -8.61
C VAL A 140 6.25 -22.13 -9.40
N LEU A 141 6.56 -22.20 -10.69
CA LEU A 141 6.23 -23.33 -11.54
C LEU A 141 7.40 -24.32 -11.59
N PRO A 142 7.12 -25.63 -11.70
CA PRO A 142 8.12 -26.63 -12.04
C PRO A 142 8.79 -26.33 -13.40
N PRO A 143 10.01 -26.85 -13.64
CA PRO A 143 10.66 -26.73 -14.94
C PRO A 143 9.77 -27.21 -16.08
N LYS A 144 9.84 -26.53 -17.24
CA LYS A 144 9.04 -26.79 -18.45
C LYS A 144 7.53 -26.59 -18.31
N MET A 145 7.05 -26.10 -17.18
CA MET A 145 5.66 -25.69 -16.99
C MET A 145 5.50 -24.19 -17.25
N HIS A 146 4.34 -23.82 -17.78
CA HIS A 146 3.94 -22.43 -17.96
C HIS A 146 2.44 -22.23 -17.69
N VAL A 147 2.06 -20.98 -17.48
CA VAL A 147 0.65 -20.51 -17.47
C VAL A 147 0.54 -19.32 -18.41
N TYR A 148 -0.62 -19.15 -19.04
CA TYR A 148 -0.83 -18.04 -19.97
C TYR A 148 -1.06 -16.71 -19.27
N THR A 149 -0.56 -15.63 -19.86
CA THR A 149 -0.79 -14.27 -19.34
C THR A 149 -2.20 -13.78 -19.65
N PRO A 150 -2.71 -12.74 -18.97
CA PRO A 150 -4.08 -12.24 -19.17
C PRO A 150 -4.40 -11.73 -20.59
N GLU A 151 -3.39 -11.42 -21.41
CA GLU A 151 -3.56 -10.86 -22.75
C GLU A 151 -3.94 -11.88 -23.83
N VAL A 152 -3.90 -13.19 -23.51
CA VAL A 152 -4.26 -14.26 -24.45
C VAL A 152 -5.76 -14.26 -24.76
N LYS A 153 -6.12 -14.75 -25.96
CA LYS A 153 -7.52 -14.82 -26.42
C LYS A 153 -8.08 -16.24 -26.43
N ASP A 154 -7.33 -17.16 -27.04
CA ASP A 154 -7.80 -18.54 -27.31
C ASP A 154 -7.34 -19.55 -26.25
N TYR A 155 -6.75 -19.05 -25.16
CA TYR A 155 -6.20 -19.82 -24.05
C TYR A 155 -6.85 -19.42 -22.73
N ILE A 156 -6.71 -20.25 -21.70
CA ILE A 156 -7.20 -19.93 -20.35
C ILE A 156 -6.08 -19.20 -19.59
N PRO A 157 -6.20 -17.88 -19.38
CA PRO A 157 -5.18 -17.13 -18.67
C PRO A 157 -5.18 -17.45 -17.18
N ILE A 158 -4.06 -17.14 -16.53
CA ILE A 158 -4.06 -16.93 -15.09
C ILE A 158 -4.89 -15.69 -14.76
N GLU A 159 -5.77 -15.83 -13.77
CA GLU A 159 -6.71 -14.78 -13.39
C GLU A 159 -6.83 -14.71 -11.87
N PHE A 160 -6.49 -13.54 -11.33
CA PHE A 160 -6.69 -13.20 -9.93
C PHE A 160 -7.95 -12.34 -9.76
N ARG A 161 -8.86 -12.74 -8.88
CA ARG A 161 -10.07 -11.98 -8.57
C ARG A 161 -10.29 -11.87 -7.06
N LEU A 162 -10.59 -10.67 -6.59
CA LEU A 162 -11.09 -10.45 -5.23
C LEU A 162 -12.62 -10.44 -5.21
N GLU A 163 -13.19 -10.91 -4.10
CA GLU A 163 -14.60 -10.73 -3.81
C GLU A 163 -14.87 -9.26 -3.48
N GLY A 164 -15.90 -8.66 -4.10
CA GLY A 164 -16.28 -7.28 -3.82
C GLY A 164 -16.80 -7.10 -2.38
N SER A 165 -16.47 -5.98 -1.75
CA SER A 165 -16.91 -5.64 -0.40
C SER A 165 -17.08 -4.12 -0.25
N PRO A 166 -18.04 -3.63 0.55
CA PRO A 166 -18.08 -2.21 0.91
C PRO A 166 -16.90 -1.79 1.80
N ASN A 167 -16.18 -2.74 2.43
CA ASN A 167 -15.12 -2.46 3.40
C ASN A 167 -13.79 -2.06 2.75
N PHE A 168 -13.64 -2.25 1.44
CA PHE A 168 -12.44 -1.88 0.71
C PHE A 168 -12.71 -1.67 -0.78
N THR A 169 -11.82 -0.94 -1.44
CA THR A 169 -11.78 -0.81 -2.89
C THR A 169 -10.53 -1.51 -3.43
N ALA A 170 -10.72 -2.47 -4.32
CA ALA A 170 -9.64 -3.12 -5.04
C ALA A 170 -9.23 -2.27 -6.25
N LYS A 171 -7.93 -1.97 -6.38
CA LYS A 171 -7.36 -1.32 -7.58
C LYS A 171 -7.14 -2.36 -8.68
N THR A 172 -6.70 -1.95 -9.86
CA THR A 172 -6.40 -2.88 -10.96
C THR A 172 -5.32 -3.89 -10.54
N VAL A 173 -5.49 -5.15 -10.95
CA VAL A 173 -4.47 -6.19 -10.74
C VAL A 173 -3.25 -5.88 -11.61
N GLU A 174 -2.07 -5.91 -11.01
CA GLU A 174 -0.79 -5.72 -11.69
C GLU A 174 -0.17 -7.10 -11.96
N TYR A 175 -0.11 -7.42 -13.25
CA TYR A 175 0.57 -8.61 -13.74
C TYR A 175 1.98 -8.23 -14.23
N PRO A 176 2.98 -9.11 -14.07
CA PRO A 176 4.32 -8.85 -14.58
C PRO A 176 4.32 -8.98 -16.10
N LYS A 177 5.38 -8.51 -16.77
CA LYS A 177 5.53 -8.74 -18.20
C LYS A 177 5.73 -10.24 -18.48
N GLY A 178 4.94 -10.79 -19.40
CA GLY A 178 5.09 -12.17 -19.87
C GLY A 178 6.29 -12.38 -20.79
N ASP A 179 6.78 -13.62 -20.81
CA ASP A 179 7.75 -14.11 -21.79
C ASP A 179 7.03 -14.61 -23.04
N LEU A 180 7.62 -14.43 -24.23
CA LEU A 180 7.09 -15.05 -25.45
C LEU A 180 7.62 -16.47 -25.58
N LEU A 181 6.71 -17.44 -25.62
CA LEU A 181 7.02 -18.85 -25.82
C LEU A 181 6.54 -19.28 -27.21
N PHE A 182 7.45 -19.90 -27.97
CA PHE A 182 7.09 -20.59 -29.21
C PHE A 182 6.65 -22.01 -28.89
N LEU A 183 5.47 -22.40 -29.36
CA LEU A 183 4.88 -23.73 -29.20
C LEU A 183 4.97 -24.50 -30.53
N PRO A 184 5.96 -25.40 -30.71
CA PRO A 184 6.20 -26.05 -32.00
C PRO A 184 5.05 -26.95 -32.45
N ALA A 185 4.31 -27.54 -31.52
CA ALA A 185 3.21 -28.47 -31.81
C ALA A 185 2.05 -27.82 -32.59
N ILE A 186 1.87 -26.51 -32.41
CA ILE A 186 0.81 -25.71 -33.03
C ILE A 186 1.37 -24.53 -33.84
N ASN A 187 2.69 -24.36 -33.88
CA ASN A 187 3.41 -23.30 -34.59
C ASN A 187 2.95 -21.88 -34.22
N GLU A 188 2.75 -21.63 -32.92
CA GLU A 188 2.30 -20.33 -32.39
C GLU A 188 3.31 -19.70 -31.44
N ILE A 189 3.26 -18.38 -31.29
CA ILE A 189 4.00 -17.63 -30.27
C ILE A 189 2.99 -16.99 -29.32
N VAL A 190 3.11 -17.33 -28.04
CA VAL A 190 2.13 -16.97 -27.01
C VAL A 190 2.83 -16.37 -25.79
N PRO A 191 2.25 -15.34 -25.15
CA PRO A 191 2.79 -14.79 -23.91
C PRO A 191 2.46 -15.71 -22.73
N VAL A 192 3.47 -16.03 -21.93
CA VAL A 192 3.35 -16.94 -20.78
C VAL A 192 4.13 -16.44 -19.56
N TYR A 193 3.79 -16.98 -18.40
CA TYR A 193 4.65 -16.97 -17.22
C TYR A 193 5.25 -18.36 -16.99
N GLN A 194 6.53 -18.36 -16.65
CA GLN A 194 7.34 -19.55 -16.39
C GLN A 194 8.28 -19.30 -15.21
N ASN A 195 8.81 -20.36 -14.60
CA ASN A 195 9.71 -20.29 -13.45
C ASN A 195 9.09 -19.56 -12.25
N LYS A 196 9.42 -18.29 -12.03
CA LYS A 196 8.97 -17.50 -10.90
C LYS A 196 8.39 -16.19 -11.40
N PHE A 197 7.23 -15.82 -10.87
CA PHE A 197 6.59 -14.55 -11.18
C PHE A 197 5.74 -14.10 -9.99
N ARG A 198 5.35 -12.82 -9.99
CA ARG A 198 4.58 -12.20 -8.92
C ARG A 198 3.41 -11.44 -9.50
N ILE A 199 2.24 -11.60 -8.91
CA ILE A 199 1.07 -10.76 -9.15
C ILE A 199 0.84 -9.91 -7.91
N THR A 200 0.50 -8.63 -8.11
CA THR A 200 0.15 -7.70 -7.03
C THR A 200 -1.20 -7.05 -7.28
N GLN A 201 -1.92 -6.72 -6.22
CA GLN A 201 -3.10 -5.88 -6.31
C GLN A 201 -3.18 -4.97 -5.09
N ASP A 202 -3.29 -3.68 -5.33
CA ASP A 202 -3.50 -2.71 -4.26
C ASP A 202 -4.95 -2.72 -3.80
N VAL A 203 -5.11 -2.58 -2.49
CA VAL A 203 -6.40 -2.48 -1.80
C VAL A 203 -6.38 -1.24 -0.92
N VAL A 204 -7.44 -0.43 -1.01
CA VAL A 204 -7.67 0.73 -0.13
C VAL A 204 -8.81 0.40 0.81
N LEU A 205 -8.56 0.41 2.11
CA LEU A 205 -9.62 0.22 3.10
C LEU A 205 -10.60 1.38 3.09
N ALA A 206 -11.87 1.08 3.35
CA ALA A 206 -12.90 2.09 3.47
C ALA A 206 -12.65 3.01 4.67
N SER A 207 -13.38 4.13 4.69
CA SER A 207 -13.28 5.12 5.74
C SER A 207 -13.80 4.62 7.08
N SER A 208 -13.48 5.37 8.14
CA SER A 208 -13.86 5.00 9.52
C SER A 208 -15.37 4.77 9.68
N SER A 209 -16.22 5.53 8.97
CA SER A 209 -17.67 5.40 9.09
C SER A 209 -18.20 4.08 8.54
N VAL A 210 -17.59 3.57 7.46
CA VAL A 210 -17.95 2.28 6.85
C VAL A 210 -17.43 1.12 7.70
N LEU A 211 -16.20 1.25 8.23
CA LEU A 211 -15.56 0.19 9.02
C LEU A 211 -16.02 0.16 10.49
N GLN A 212 -16.82 1.12 10.93
CA GLN A 212 -17.27 1.25 12.32
C GLN A 212 -17.87 -0.04 12.91
N PRO A 213 -18.70 -0.83 12.19
CA PRO A 213 -19.23 -2.09 12.71
C PRO A 213 -18.13 -3.11 13.05
N ILE A 214 -17.06 -3.17 12.25
CA ILE A 214 -15.93 -4.08 12.46
C ILE A 214 -15.03 -3.57 13.59
N LEU A 215 -14.77 -2.25 13.61
CA LEU A 215 -13.96 -1.60 14.64
C LEU A 215 -14.55 -1.72 16.05
N ASN A 216 -15.88 -1.77 16.15
CA ASN A 216 -16.62 -1.99 17.40
C ASN A 216 -16.77 -3.47 17.78
N GLY A 217 -16.41 -4.38 16.86
CA GLY A 217 -16.54 -5.83 17.02
C GLY A 217 -15.21 -6.50 17.38
N ASP A 218 -14.89 -7.57 16.65
CA ASP A 218 -13.66 -8.35 16.81
C ASP A 218 -12.44 -7.74 16.10
N GLN A 219 -12.61 -6.56 15.49
CA GLN A 219 -11.58 -5.83 14.77
C GLN A 219 -10.89 -6.67 13.70
N THR A 220 -11.57 -7.66 13.14
CA THR A 220 -10.99 -8.57 12.17
C THR A 220 -11.67 -8.42 10.81
N LEU A 221 -10.89 -8.06 9.80
CA LEU A 221 -11.36 -7.99 8.41
C LEU A 221 -10.80 -9.15 7.60
N LYS A 222 -11.70 -9.92 6.98
CA LYS A 222 -11.35 -10.96 6.03
C LYS A 222 -11.53 -10.44 4.61
N ILE A 223 -10.47 -10.56 3.82
CA ILE A 223 -10.50 -10.31 2.37
C ILE A 223 -10.42 -11.67 1.70
N ARG A 224 -11.32 -11.93 0.76
CA ARG A 224 -11.37 -13.18 0.02
C ARG A 224 -11.17 -12.95 -1.46
N GLY A 225 -10.63 -13.96 -2.11
CA GLY A 225 -10.45 -13.97 -3.53
C GLY A 225 -10.23 -15.39 -4.04
N GLN A 226 -9.97 -15.47 -5.33
CA GLN A 226 -9.68 -16.71 -6.01
C GLN A 226 -8.64 -16.48 -7.09
N LEU A 227 -7.76 -17.46 -7.24
CA LEU A 227 -6.87 -17.58 -8.39
C LEU A 227 -7.38 -18.71 -9.28
N ARG A 228 -7.71 -18.39 -10.52
CA ARG A 228 -7.98 -19.39 -11.55
C ARG A 228 -6.79 -19.46 -12.50
N TYR A 229 -6.34 -20.66 -12.84
CA TYR A 229 -5.23 -20.84 -13.78
C TYR A 229 -5.35 -22.14 -14.56
N GLN A 230 -4.61 -22.23 -15.66
CA GLN A 230 -4.38 -23.47 -16.38
C GLN A 230 -2.88 -23.63 -16.63
N ALA A 231 -2.29 -24.67 -16.06
CA ALA A 231 -0.90 -25.01 -16.32
C ALA A 231 -0.79 -25.86 -17.59
N CYS A 232 0.27 -25.63 -18.36
CA CYS A 232 0.61 -26.39 -19.56
C CYS A 232 2.09 -26.77 -19.53
N ASP A 233 2.42 -27.92 -20.11
CA ASP A 233 3.80 -28.30 -20.44
C ASP A 233 4.08 -28.08 -21.93
N ASP A 234 5.13 -28.69 -22.48
CA ASP A 234 5.52 -28.58 -23.88
C ASP A 234 4.58 -29.33 -24.85
N LYS A 235 3.61 -30.10 -24.34
CA LYS A 235 2.77 -31.00 -25.14
C LYS A 235 1.28 -30.79 -24.91
N ILE A 236 0.88 -30.58 -23.66
CA ILE A 236 -0.52 -30.53 -23.26
C ILE A 236 -0.79 -29.43 -22.25
N CYS A 237 -2.04 -28.94 -22.27
CA CYS A 237 -2.58 -28.13 -21.20
C CYS A 237 -3.43 -29.00 -20.28
N TYR A 238 -3.17 -28.90 -18.97
CA TYR A 238 -3.89 -29.64 -17.95
C TYR A 238 -5.27 -29.02 -17.70
N LEU A 239 -6.09 -29.66 -16.86
CA LEU A 239 -7.38 -29.09 -16.47
C LEU A 239 -7.17 -27.80 -15.65
N PRO A 240 -7.98 -26.76 -15.88
CA PRO A 240 -7.93 -25.55 -15.08
C PRO A 240 -8.20 -25.83 -13.60
N GLU A 241 -7.53 -25.08 -12.72
CA GLU A 241 -7.73 -25.14 -11.28
C GLU A 241 -8.12 -23.76 -10.73
N THR A 242 -8.90 -23.77 -9.65
CA THR A 242 -9.27 -22.58 -8.89
C THR A 242 -8.84 -22.75 -7.44
N ILE A 243 -8.01 -21.84 -6.95
CA ILE A 243 -7.51 -21.81 -5.58
C ILE A 243 -8.22 -20.68 -4.83
N PRO A 244 -8.99 -20.98 -3.76
CA PRO A 244 -9.54 -19.94 -2.90
C PRO A 244 -8.42 -19.32 -2.04
N MET A 245 -8.50 -18.01 -1.83
CA MET A 245 -7.53 -17.22 -1.09
C MET A 245 -8.25 -16.40 -0.02
N GLU A 246 -7.70 -16.38 1.20
CA GLU A 246 -8.21 -15.55 2.30
C GLU A 246 -7.04 -14.85 3.00
N TRP A 247 -7.16 -13.53 3.16
CA TRP A 247 -6.30 -12.71 4.01
C TRP A 247 -7.09 -12.28 5.24
N THR A 248 -6.44 -12.28 6.40
CA THR A 248 -7.03 -11.81 7.65
C THR A 248 -6.21 -10.65 8.18
N LEU A 249 -6.85 -9.50 8.31
CA LEU A 249 -6.28 -8.25 8.80
C LEU A 249 -6.85 -7.93 10.17
N GLN A 250 -6.01 -7.40 11.05
CA GLN A 250 -6.45 -6.75 12.28
C GLN A 250 -6.67 -5.26 12.00
N LEU A 251 -7.78 -4.71 12.47
CA LEU A 251 -8.17 -3.32 12.27
C LEU A 251 -8.00 -2.51 13.55
N GLU A 252 -7.40 -1.34 13.42
CA GLU A 252 -7.32 -0.35 14.51
C GLU A 252 -8.07 0.93 14.14
N PRO A 253 -8.74 1.58 15.11
CA PRO A 253 -9.30 2.89 14.89
C PRO A 253 -8.19 3.94 14.68
N LEU A 254 -8.53 5.03 14.01
CA LEU A 254 -7.64 6.19 13.94
C LEU A 254 -7.45 6.79 15.34
N ASN A 255 -6.22 7.16 15.67
CA ASN A 255 -5.95 7.92 16.90
C ASN A 255 -6.51 9.35 16.76
N ARG A 256 -7.47 9.69 17.62
CA ARG A 256 -8.14 11.01 17.67
C ARG A 256 -7.77 11.82 18.92
N GLU A 257 -6.85 11.33 19.74
CA GLU A 257 -6.39 12.02 20.93
C GLU A 257 -5.59 13.26 20.54
N ARG A 258 -6.10 14.44 20.94
CA ARG A 258 -5.43 15.72 20.72
C ARG A 258 -4.38 15.95 21.81
N VAL A 259 -3.30 16.63 21.44
CA VAL A 259 -2.32 17.15 22.39
C VAL A 259 -2.97 18.12 23.40
N PRO A 260 -2.39 18.33 24.59
CA PRO A 260 -2.89 19.31 25.56
C PRO A 260 -3.19 20.68 24.94
N GLU A 261 -4.30 21.30 25.34
CA GLU A 261 -4.81 22.55 24.75
C GLU A 261 -3.75 23.67 24.70
N ALA A 262 -2.92 23.77 25.75
CA ALA A 262 -1.87 24.77 25.86
C ALA A 262 -0.84 24.74 24.72
N ILE A 263 -0.65 23.57 24.09
CA ILE A 263 0.33 23.38 23.00
C ILE A 263 -0.33 23.13 21.64
N GLN A 264 -1.66 23.17 21.54
CA GLN A 264 -2.35 23.01 20.26
C GLN A 264 -2.08 24.19 19.32
N HIS A 265 -2.17 23.93 18.02
CA HIS A 265 -2.26 25.00 17.01
C HIS A 265 -3.42 25.94 17.36
N LYS A 266 -3.16 27.23 17.26
CA LYS A 266 -4.16 28.28 17.45
C LYS A 266 -4.56 28.80 16.08
N ALA A 267 -5.85 29.00 15.87
CA ALA A 267 -6.32 29.69 14.67
C ALA A 267 -5.72 31.09 14.66
N ALA A 268 -5.34 31.59 13.49
CA ALA A 268 -5.01 33.00 13.40
C ALA A 268 -6.26 33.80 13.78
N SER A 269 -6.16 34.64 14.80
CA SER A 269 -7.17 35.64 15.09
C SER A 269 -7.44 36.44 13.82
N ALA A 270 -8.70 36.53 13.38
CA ALA A 270 -9.08 37.34 12.23
C ALA A 270 -8.47 38.75 12.39
N PRO A 271 -7.91 39.34 11.32
CA PRO A 271 -7.41 40.70 11.41
C PRO A 271 -8.55 41.61 11.86
N ALA A 272 -8.31 42.43 12.90
CA ALA A 272 -9.25 43.44 13.33
C ALA A 272 -9.63 44.29 12.11
N ALA A 273 -10.93 44.39 11.82
CA ALA A 273 -11.43 45.24 10.75
C ALA A 273 -10.82 46.64 10.91
N PRO A 274 -10.29 47.26 9.84
CA PRO A 274 -9.79 48.62 9.95
C PRO A 274 -10.94 49.50 10.42
N GLY A 275 -10.80 50.07 11.61
CA GLY A 275 -11.81 50.93 12.20
C GLY A 275 -12.15 52.05 11.22
N GLY A 276 -13.39 52.05 10.73
CA GLY A 276 -13.93 53.11 9.90
C GLY A 276 -13.82 54.43 10.67
N ARG A 277 -13.11 55.39 10.07
CA ARG A 277 -13.19 56.80 10.43
C ARG A 277 -14.37 57.43 9.72
#